data_AF-A0A968BNZ8-F1
#
_entry.id   AF-A0A968BNZ8-F1
#
_cell.length_a   1.000
_cell.length_b   1.000
_cell.length_c   1.000
_cell.angle_alpha   90.00
_cell.angle_beta   90.00
_cell.angle_gamma   90.00
#
_symmetry.space_group_name_H-M   'P 1'
#
loop_
_entity.id
_entity.type
_entity.pdbx_description
1 polymer ?
#
loop_
_entity_poly.entity_id
_entity_poly.type
_entity_poly.pdbx_seq_one_letter_code
_entity_poly.pdbx_strand_id
1 'polypeptide(L)'
;QRYTERVLAAAEVALPGLREAADLILPGTPVTFQRFTRRQWGWVGGFPQTSLTRAWGPRLARGLWLVGDSVFPGQSVPAVALGGLRVARSLLAELVQQELPLEAPSGRESVFSIFSR
;
A
#
# COMPACT_ATOMS: atom_id res chain seq x y z
N GLN A 1 -25.52 -17.88 10.25
CA GLN A 1 -25.86 -19.02 9.37
C GLN A 1 -26.67 -18.57 8.14
N ARG A 2 -27.80 -17.84 8.27
CA ARG A 2 -28.60 -17.37 7.11
C ARG A 2 -27.82 -16.78 5.92
N TYR A 3 -26.84 -15.91 6.15
CA TYR A 3 -26.05 -15.30 5.06
C TYR A 3 -25.12 -16.31 4.37
N THR A 4 -24.54 -17.24 5.12
CA THR A 4 -23.73 -18.33 4.58
C THR A 4 -24.55 -19.16 3.60
N GLU A 5 -25.75 -19.59 3.99
CA GLU A 5 -26.64 -20.36 3.11
C GLU A 5 -26.97 -19.62 1.82
N ARG A 6 -27.24 -18.31 1.91
CA ARG A 6 -27.53 -17.48 0.73
C ARG A 6 -26.33 -17.38 -0.21
N VAL A 7 -25.12 -17.20 0.30
CA VAL A 7 -23.90 -17.14 -0.51
C VAL A 7 -23.63 -18.49 -1.17
N LEU A 8 -23.74 -19.59 -0.41
CA LEU A 8 -23.56 -20.93 -0.96
C LEU A 8 -24.61 -21.25 -2.01
N ALA A 9 -25.87 -20.82 -1.83
CA ALA A 9 -26.93 -21.05 -2.81
C ALA A 9 -26.65 -20.30 -4.12
N ALA A 10 -26.12 -19.08 -4.02
CA ALA A 10 -25.71 -18.31 -5.20
C ALA A 10 -24.48 -18.94 -5.90
N ALA A 11 -23.53 -19.46 -5.13
CA ALA A 11 -22.34 -20.11 -5.68
C ALA A 11 -22.69 -21.41 -6.43
N GLU A 12 -23.64 -22.20 -5.92
CA GLU A 12 -24.15 -23.43 -6.55
C GLU A 12 -24.76 -23.20 -7.95
N VAL A 13 -25.24 -21.99 -8.25
CA VAL A 13 -25.71 -21.63 -9.61
C VAL A 13 -24.56 -21.69 -10.62
N ALA A 14 -23.36 -21.26 -10.21
CA ALA A 14 -22.18 -21.26 -11.07
C ALA A 14 -21.39 -22.58 -10.97
N LEU A 15 -21.43 -23.25 -9.81
CA LEU A 15 -20.67 -24.46 -9.53
C LEU A 15 -21.55 -25.49 -8.79
N PRO A 16 -22.32 -26.31 -9.53
CA PRO A 16 -23.18 -27.33 -8.94
C PRO A 16 -22.38 -28.39 -8.16
N GLY A 17 -22.88 -28.78 -6.98
CA GLY A 17 -22.25 -29.76 -6.09
C GLY A 17 -21.17 -29.17 -5.18
N LEU A 18 -20.98 -27.84 -5.17
CA LEU A 18 -19.96 -27.17 -4.37
C LEU A 18 -20.06 -27.52 -2.88
N ARG A 19 -21.27 -27.54 -2.31
CA ARG A 19 -21.49 -27.80 -0.88
C ARG A 19 -21.15 -29.23 -0.51
N GLU A 20 -21.50 -30.17 -1.36
CA GLU A 20 -21.26 -31.60 -1.15
C GLU A 20 -19.76 -31.92 -1.26
N ALA A 21 -19.04 -31.22 -2.14
CA ALA A 21 -17.61 -31.37 -2.33
C ALA A 21 -16.74 -30.59 -1.31
N ALA A 22 -17.34 -29.75 -0.46
CA ALA A 22 -16.59 -28.89 0.46
C ALA A 22 -16.31 -29.59 1.80
N ASP A 23 -15.05 -29.92 2.06
CA ASP A 23 -14.61 -30.48 3.36
C ASP A 23 -14.69 -29.45 4.51
N LEU A 24 -14.57 -28.16 4.20
CA LEU A 24 -14.52 -27.08 5.18
C LEU A 24 -15.14 -25.80 4.62
N ILE A 25 -16.09 -25.24 5.38
CA ILE A 25 -16.73 -23.96 5.06
C ILE A 25 -16.47 -22.99 6.22
N LEU A 26 -15.72 -21.92 5.94
CA LEU A 26 -15.42 -20.85 6.90
C LEU A 26 -16.02 -19.51 6.44
N PRO A 27 -17.21 -19.13 6.93
CA PRO A 27 -17.84 -17.88 6.54
C PRO A 27 -17.03 -16.66 7.02
N GLY A 28 -16.65 -15.80 6.07
CA GLY A 28 -16.02 -14.52 6.34
C GLY A 28 -17.03 -13.39 6.49
N THR A 29 -16.84 -12.54 7.50
CA THR A 29 -17.58 -11.29 7.68
C THR A 29 -16.59 -10.13 7.90
N PRO A 30 -17.02 -8.86 7.88
CA PRO A 30 -16.17 -7.75 8.29
C PRO A 30 -15.54 -7.96 9.69
N VAL A 31 -16.26 -8.60 10.62
CA VAL A 31 -15.70 -8.96 11.95
C VAL A 31 -14.54 -9.96 11.81
N THR A 32 -14.65 -10.94 10.93
CA THR A 32 -13.55 -11.87 10.59
C THR A 32 -12.34 -11.09 10.08
N PHE A 33 -12.56 -10.16 9.15
CA PHE A 33 -11.49 -9.35 8.58
C PHE A 33 -10.83 -8.46 9.64
N GLN A 34 -11.61 -7.79 10.48
CA GLN A 34 -11.10 -7.01 11.62
C GLN A 34 -10.28 -7.86 12.57
N ARG A 35 -10.73 -9.09 12.91
CA ARG A 35 -10.02 -10.00 13.81
C ARG A 35 -8.64 -10.38 13.29
N PHE A 36 -8.55 -10.78 12.01
CA PHE A 36 -7.31 -11.33 11.46
C PHE A 36 -6.36 -10.27 10.90
N THR A 37 -6.89 -9.17 10.37
CA THR A 37 -6.06 -8.10 9.77
C THR A 37 -5.87 -6.89 10.68
N ARG A 38 -6.57 -6.86 11.84
CA ARG A 38 -6.63 -5.72 12.77
C ARG A 38 -7.18 -4.44 12.13
N ARG A 39 -7.87 -4.55 11.00
CA ARG A 39 -8.43 -3.40 10.30
C ARG A 39 -9.72 -2.98 10.96
N GLN A 40 -9.76 -1.71 11.36
CA GLN A 40 -10.95 -1.10 11.96
C GLN A 40 -12.17 -1.32 11.06
N TRP A 41 -13.29 -1.72 11.67
CA TRP A 41 -14.57 -2.01 11.00
C TRP A 41 -14.52 -3.11 9.93
N GLY A 42 -13.42 -3.83 9.78
CA GLY A 42 -13.30 -4.92 8.80
C GLY A 42 -13.23 -4.45 7.36
N TRP A 43 -12.75 -3.22 7.09
CA TRP A 43 -12.66 -2.68 5.73
C TRP A 43 -11.59 -3.38 4.90
N VAL A 44 -12.03 -4.15 3.90
CA VAL A 44 -11.20 -4.99 3.02
C VAL A 44 -10.30 -4.19 2.09
N GLY A 45 -10.82 -3.09 1.54
CA GLY A 45 -10.08 -2.13 0.74
C GLY A 45 -9.80 -0.84 1.50
N GLY A 46 -9.53 -0.94 2.80
CA GLY A 46 -9.19 0.17 3.67
C GLY A 46 -10.07 1.41 3.62
N PHE A 47 -9.46 2.58 3.85
CA PHE A 47 -10.21 3.84 3.85
C PHE A 47 -10.79 4.09 2.45
N PRO A 48 -12.09 4.38 2.33
CA PRO A 48 -12.70 4.66 1.03
C PRO A 48 -11.98 5.81 0.32
N GLN A 49 -11.31 5.51 -0.80
CA GLN A 49 -10.76 6.54 -1.68
C GLN A 49 -11.89 7.18 -2.48
N THR A 50 -12.48 8.24 -1.91
CA THR A 50 -13.51 9.05 -2.58
C THR A 50 -12.92 10.12 -3.52
N SER A 51 -11.62 10.39 -3.41
CA SER A 51 -10.87 11.27 -4.30
C SER A 51 -9.39 10.92 -4.30
N LEU A 52 -8.74 10.98 -5.47
CA LEU A 52 -7.28 10.82 -5.59
C LEU A 52 -6.50 11.97 -4.95
N THR A 53 -7.10 13.16 -4.84
CA THR A 53 -6.43 14.35 -4.27
C THR A 53 -6.42 14.40 -2.74
N ARG A 54 -7.21 13.53 -2.08
CA ARG A 54 -7.30 13.46 -0.61
C ARG A 54 -6.43 12.36 -0.01
N ALA A 55 -5.66 11.66 -0.84
CA ALA A 55 -4.78 10.61 -0.36
C ALA A 55 -3.67 11.21 0.51
N TRP A 56 -3.31 10.50 1.58
CA TRP A 56 -2.24 10.92 2.46
C TRP A 56 -0.89 10.81 1.73
N GLY A 57 -0.01 11.77 1.99
CA GLY A 57 1.39 11.70 1.56
C GLY A 57 2.16 10.66 2.37
N PRO A 58 3.23 10.07 1.81
CA PRO A 58 3.99 9.02 2.48
C PRO A 58 4.86 9.51 3.64
N ARG A 59 5.21 10.80 3.72
CA ARG A 59 6.04 11.36 4.80
C ARG A 59 5.15 11.94 5.89
N LEU A 60 5.17 11.34 7.08
CA LEU A 60 4.38 11.80 8.22
C LEU A 60 5.18 12.75 9.12
N ALA A 61 6.48 12.49 9.28
CA ALA A 61 7.43 13.34 9.99
C ALA A 61 8.87 13.07 9.51
N ARG A 62 9.85 13.80 10.05
CA ARG A 62 11.27 13.50 9.78
C ARG A 62 11.60 12.09 10.26
N GLY A 63 12.16 11.28 9.36
CA GLY A 63 12.49 9.87 9.64
C GLY A 63 11.28 8.94 9.79
N LEU A 64 10.05 9.43 9.61
CA LEU A 64 8.83 8.62 9.73
C LEU A 64 8.04 8.63 8.43
N TRP A 65 7.93 7.44 7.84
CA TRP A 65 7.25 7.22 6.58
C TRP A 65 6.14 6.19 6.73
N LEU A 66 5.06 6.39 5.97
CA LEU A 66 3.93 5.49 5.86
C LEU A 66 3.89 4.90 4.45
N VAL A 67 3.63 3.60 4.40
CA VAL A 67 3.47 2.81 3.17
C VAL A 67 2.25 1.92 3.37
N GLY A 68 1.53 1.65 2.29
CA GLY A 68 0.34 0.81 2.30
C GLY A 68 -0.76 1.38 1.43
N ASP A 69 -1.93 0.79 1.56
CA ASP A 69 -3.13 1.06 0.78
C ASP A 69 -3.85 2.38 1.16
N SER A 70 -3.42 2.99 2.27
CA SER A 70 -3.93 4.25 2.81
C SER A 70 -3.12 5.47 2.36
N VAL A 71 -2.03 5.25 1.62
CA VAL A 71 -1.16 6.28 1.04
C VAL A 71 -1.29 6.22 -0.47
N PHE A 72 -1.21 7.36 -1.15
CA PHE A 72 -1.21 7.38 -2.61
C PHE A 72 -0.12 6.45 -3.19
N PRO A 73 -0.41 5.57 -4.17
CA PRO A 73 -1.56 5.58 -5.09
C PRO A 73 -2.84 4.90 -4.57
N GLY A 74 -2.77 4.18 -3.46
CA GLY A 74 -3.94 3.70 -2.72
C GLY A 74 -4.16 2.20 -2.77
N GLN A 75 -5.43 1.81 -2.87
CA GLN A 75 -5.90 0.43 -2.76
C GLN A 75 -5.49 -0.44 -3.94
N SER A 76 -5.32 -1.75 -3.69
CA SER A 76 -4.84 -2.82 -4.58
C SER A 76 -3.38 -3.23 -4.38
N VAL A 77 -3.08 -4.49 -4.72
CA VAL A 77 -1.72 -5.05 -4.66
C VAL A 77 -0.72 -4.24 -5.50
N PRO A 78 -1.01 -3.90 -6.77
CA PRO A 78 -0.07 -3.09 -7.57
C PRO A 78 0.14 -1.68 -7.00
N ALA A 79 -0.92 -1.04 -6.51
CA ALA A 79 -0.84 0.30 -5.94
C ALA A 79 0.04 0.33 -4.68
N VAL A 80 -0.15 -0.63 -3.77
CA VAL A 80 0.67 -0.78 -2.56
C VAL A 80 2.12 -1.07 -2.91
N ALA A 81 2.39 -1.97 -3.87
CA ALA A 81 3.74 -2.29 -4.29
C ALA A 81 4.46 -1.07 -4.89
N LEU A 82 3.79 -0.32 -5.77
CA LEU A 82 4.31 0.92 -6.36
C LEU A 82 4.56 2.00 -5.29
N GLY A 83 3.64 2.14 -4.32
CA GLY A 83 3.79 3.02 -3.17
C GLY A 83 5.03 2.69 -2.36
N GLY A 84 5.26 1.41 -2.06
CA GLY A 84 6.47 0.94 -1.38
C GLY A 84 7.75 1.28 -2.14
N LEU A 85 7.80 1.02 -3.44
CA LEU A 85 8.95 1.39 -4.30
C LEU A 85 9.22 2.89 -4.29
N ARG A 86 8.17 3.71 -4.34
CA ARG A 86 8.29 5.17 -4.28
C ARG A 86 8.88 5.62 -2.95
N VAL A 87 8.37 5.11 -1.82
CA VAL A 87 8.86 5.46 -0.48
C VAL A 87 10.32 5.03 -0.32
N ALA A 88 10.70 3.84 -0.76
CA ALA A 88 12.08 3.36 -0.72
C ALA A 88 13.04 4.28 -1.49
N ARG A 89 12.66 4.71 -2.71
CA ARG A 89 13.46 5.67 -3.51
C ARG A 89 13.60 7.02 -2.82
N SER A 90 12.53 7.55 -2.23
CA SER A 90 12.57 8.82 -1.50
C SER A 90 13.46 8.73 -0.26
N LEU A 91 13.40 7.62 0.49
CA LEU A 91 14.27 7.37 1.63
C LEU A 91 15.74 7.31 1.24
N LEU A 92 16.08 6.56 0.18
CA LEU A 92 17.46 6.47 -0.32
C LEU A 92 18.00 7.84 -0.75
N ALA A 93 17.18 8.64 -1.44
CA ALA A 93 17.58 9.99 -1.84
C ALA A 93 17.85 10.92 -0.64
N GLU A 94 17.02 10.85 0.42
CA GLU A 94 17.26 11.63 1.64
C GLU A 94 18.55 11.20 2.37
N LEU A 95 18.84 9.90 2.43
CA LEU A 95 20.07 9.40 3.06
C LEU A 95 21.31 9.86 2.29
N VAL A 96 21.31 9.77 0.96
CA VAL A 96 22.42 10.26 0.13
C VAL A 96 22.65 11.75 0.32
N GLN A 97 21.58 12.56 0.46
CA GLN A 97 21.72 13.99 0.75
C GLN A 97 22.24 14.30 2.16
N GLN A 98 22.06 13.40 3.13
CA GLN A 98 22.63 13.55 4.47
C GLN A 98 24.11 13.19 4.53
N GLU A 99 24.61 12.37 3.60
CA GLU A 99 26.03 12.01 3.51
C GLU A 99 26.89 13.04 2.75
N LEU A 100 26.27 13.98 2.01
CA LEU A 100 26.97 15.09 1.35
C LEU A 100 27.25 16.23 2.35
N PRO A 101 28.52 16.55 2.67
CA PRO A 101 28.85 17.66 3.56
C PRO A 101 28.38 19.00 2.97
N LEU A 102 27.87 19.90 3.82
CA LEU A 102 27.43 21.26 3.49
C LEU A 102 28.56 22.24 3.12
N GLU A 103 29.67 21.78 2.55
CA GLU A 103 30.70 22.67 1.99
C GLU A 103 30.58 22.73 0.47
N ALA A 104 29.72 23.63 -0.01
CA ALA A 104 29.98 24.25 -1.30
C ALA A 104 31.20 25.17 -1.12
N PRO A 105 32.32 24.96 -1.84
CA PRO A 105 33.42 25.91 -1.76
C PRO A 105 32.92 27.27 -2.22
N SER A 106 33.10 28.27 -1.36
CA SER A 106 32.91 29.68 -1.65
C SER A 106 33.96 30.11 -2.69
N GLY A 107 33.69 29.83 -3.95
CA GLY A 107 34.61 30.14 -5.03
C GLY A 107 33.95 29.96 -6.38
N ARG A 108 33.65 31.07 -7.05
CA ARG A 108 33.30 31.07 -8.47
C ARG A 108 34.54 30.64 -9.27
N GLU A 109 34.77 29.35 -9.54
CA GLU A 109 35.60 28.94 -10.69
C GLU A 109 35.07 27.66 -11.38
N SER A 110 34.68 27.88 -12.64
CA SER A 110 34.46 27.01 -13.80
C SER A 110 34.20 25.49 -13.63
N VAL A 111 32.95 25.11 -13.95
CA VAL A 111 32.48 23.72 -14.16
C VAL A 111 32.88 23.14 -15.54
N PHE A 112 33.70 23.83 -16.34
CA PHE A 112 34.13 23.37 -17.65
C PHE A 112 35.49 22.65 -17.59
N SER A 113 35.54 21.40 -17.11
CA SER A 113 36.72 20.53 -17.35
C SER A 113 36.49 19.02 -17.21
N ILE A 114 35.34 18.56 -16.71
CA ILE A 114 35.17 17.13 -16.36
C ILE A 114 34.79 16.22 -17.55
N PHE A 115 34.63 16.76 -18.76
CA PHE A 115 34.41 15.95 -19.98
C PHE A 115 35.52 16.11 -21.03
N SER A 116 36.76 15.85 -20.62
CA SER A 116 37.82 15.52 -21.59
C SER A 116 38.71 14.40 -21.06
N ARG A 117 38.26 13.16 -21.27
CA ARG A 117 39.01 11.98 -21.73
C ARG A 117 38.09 10.77 -21.78
#